data_AF-A0A8S9ZJZ7-F1
#
_entry.id   AF-A0A8S9ZJZ7-F1
#
_cell.length_a   1.000
_cell.length_b   1.000
_cell.length_c   1.000
_cell.angle_alpha   90.00
_cell.angle_beta   90.00
_cell.angle_gamma   90.00
#
_symmetry.space_group_name_H-M   'P 1'
#
loop_
_entity.id
_entity.type
_entity.pdbx_description
1 polymer ?
#
loop_
_entity_poly.entity_id
_entity_poly.type
_entity_poly.pdbx_seq_one_letter_code
_entity_poly.pdbx_strand_id
1 'polypeptide(L)'
;MSKFIKRILSENIPITFYYGDTDAVCNYLLGQKFVEGLGQKLKSSKEAWILNNQVGGYKTIYNGGLKFLTVRGIGHMVLKWAPVRAEYIFQQFILNY
;
A
#
# COMPACT_ATOMS: atom_id res chain seq x y z
N MET A 1 11.08 14.15 0.71
CA MET A 1 10.28 13.11 1.39
C MET A 1 11.03 11.79 1.60
N SER A 2 11.73 11.24 0.60
CA SER A 2 12.41 9.92 0.72
C SER A 2 13.36 9.77 1.92
N LYS A 3 14.19 10.78 2.22
CA LYS A 3 15.09 10.77 3.39
C LYS A 3 14.34 10.55 4.72
N PHE A 4 13.18 11.19 4.88
CA PHE A 4 12.36 11.07 6.08
C PHE A 4 11.75 9.68 6.22
N ILE A 5 11.20 9.13 5.13
CA ILE A 5 10.64 7.77 5.11
C ILE A 5 11.72 6.72 5.37
N LYS A 6 12.91 6.86 4.77
CA LYS A 6 14.04 5.96 5.03
C LYS A 6 14.46 5.97 6.50
N ARG A 7 14.42 7.12 7.17
CA ARG A 7 14.69 7.23 8.62
C ARG A 7 13.63 6.51 9.45
N ILE A 8 12.35 6.61 9.10
CA ILE A 8 11.29 5.88 9.83
C ILE A 8 11.51 4.35 9.69
N LEU A 9 11.83 3.89 8.47
CA LEU A 9 12.09 2.48 8.22
C LEU A 9 13.34 1.97 8.95
N SER A 10 14.38 2.79 9.14
CA SER A 10 15.57 2.38 9.90
C SER A 10 15.30 2.18 11.40
N GLU A 11 14.26 2.82 11.93
CA GLU A 11 13.78 2.62 13.30
C GLU A 11 12.82 1.42 13.43
N ASN A 12 12.70 0.58 12.39
CA ASN A 12 11.79 -0.57 12.32
C ASN A 12 10.30 -0.22 12.48
N ILE A 13 9.92 1.02 12.18
CA ILE A 13 8.52 1.45 12.21
C ILE A 13 7.87 1.05 10.88
N PRO A 14 6.82 0.21 10.88
CA PRO A 14 6.18 -0.24 9.65
C PRO A 14 5.45 0.90 8.94
N ILE A 15 5.47 0.87 7.60
CA ILE A 15 4.84 1.89 6.76
C ILE A 15 4.01 1.20 5.69
N THR A 16 2.74 1.59 5.60
CA THR A 16 1.83 1.14 4.55
C THR A 16 1.45 2.30 3.66
N PHE A 17 1.84 2.24 2.40
CA PHE A 17 1.31 3.11 1.35
C PHE A 17 0.12 2.44 0.70
N TYR A 18 -1.00 3.15 0.54
CA TYR A 18 -2.16 2.65 -0.19
C TYR A 18 -2.67 3.70 -1.18
N TYR A 19 -3.17 3.22 -2.31
CA TYR A 19 -3.69 4.07 -3.39
C TYR A 19 -4.97 3.48 -3.98
N GLY A 20 -5.92 4.34 -4.33
CA GLY A 20 -6.95 3.98 -5.27
C GLY A 20 -6.36 3.88 -6.68
N ASP A 21 -6.65 2.80 -7.42
CA ASP A 21 -6.06 2.58 -8.74
C ASP A 21 -6.68 3.42 -9.87
N THR A 22 -7.82 4.10 -9.62
CA THR A 22 -8.45 5.03 -10.57
C THR A 22 -8.22 6.51 -10.21
N ASP A 23 -7.38 6.80 -9.21
CA ASP A 23 -6.98 8.19 -8.93
C ASP A 23 -6.04 8.71 -10.01
N ALA A 24 -6.44 9.78 -10.69
CA ALA A 24 -5.62 10.44 -11.69
C ALA A 24 -4.66 11.49 -11.11
N VAL A 25 -4.98 12.08 -9.95
CA VAL A 25 -4.22 13.21 -9.37
C VAL A 25 -3.01 12.69 -8.60
N CYS A 26 -3.23 11.77 -7.67
CA CYS A 26 -2.18 11.11 -6.89
C CYS A 26 -2.12 9.63 -7.25
N ASN A 27 -1.85 9.32 -8.52
CA ASN A 27 -1.97 7.96 -9.04
C ASN A 27 -0.98 6.96 -8.41
N TYR A 28 -1.40 5.70 -8.38
CA TYR A 28 -0.63 4.60 -7.79
C TYR A 28 0.70 4.33 -8.50
N LEU A 29 0.85 4.66 -9.79
CA LEU A 29 2.10 4.42 -10.52
C LEU A 29 3.24 5.29 -9.98
N LEU A 30 2.97 6.57 -9.71
CA LEU A 30 3.94 7.46 -9.07
C LEU A 30 4.25 7.01 -7.64
N GLY A 31 3.22 6.60 -6.90
CA GLY A 31 3.38 6.02 -5.56
C GLY A 31 4.26 4.76 -5.56
N GLN A 32 4.03 3.86 -6.52
CA GLN A 32 4.80 2.63 -6.66
C GLN A 32 6.27 2.92 -6.96
N LYS A 33 6.56 3.79 -7.93
CA LYS A 33 7.94 4.23 -8.24
C LYS A 33 8.62 4.85 -7.03
N PHE A 34 7.89 5.64 -6.24
CA PHE A 34 8.42 6.22 -5.02
C PHE A 34 8.82 5.15 -4.00
N VAL A 35 7.95 4.16 -3.76
CA VAL A 35 8.21 3.06 -2.83
C VAL A 35 9.38 2.19 -3.28
N GLU A 36 9.46 1.85 -4.57
CA GLU A 36 10.58 1.12 -5.16
C GLU A 36 11.91 1.88 -4.97
N GLY A 37 11.89 3.21 -5.13
CA GLY A 37 13.05 4.08 -4.89
C GLY A 37 13.51 4.18 -3.42
N LEU A 38 12.76 3.62 -2.47
CA LEU A 38 13.19 3.53 -1.07
C LEU A 38 14.28 2.45 -0.87
N GLY A 39 14.44 1.52 -1.82
CA GLY A 39 15.55 0.57 -1.84
C GLY A 39 15.42 -0.60 -0.85
N GLN A 40 14.22 -0.86 -0.34
CA GLN A 40 13.97 -2.06 0.46
C GLN A 40 13.92 -3.31 -0.43
N LYS A 41 14.42 -4.44 0.07
CA LYS A 41 14.35 -5.71 -0.66
C LYS A 41 12.91 -6.19 -0.77
N LEU A 42 12.53 -6.66 -1.95
CA LEU A 42 11.21 -7.26 -2.18
C LEU A 42 11.08 -8.56 -1.38
N LYS A 43 10.00 -8.69 -0.61
CA LYS A 43 9.66 -9.90 0.16
C LYS A 43 8.60 -10.73 -0.57
N SER A 44 7.57 -10.08 -1.09
CA SER A 44 6.53 -10.69 -1.91
C SER A 44 6.17 -9.70 -3.03
N SER A 45 6.16 -10.22 -4.26
CA SER A 45 5.82 -9.45 -5.45
C SER A 45 4.32 -9.12 -5.47
N LYS A 46 3.88 -8.44 -6.53
CA LYS A 46 2.51 -7.95 -6.64
C LYS A 46 1.49 -9.10 -6.60
N GLU A 47 0.84 -9.29 -5.45
CA GLU A 47 -0.16 -10.33 -5.20
C GLU A 47 -1.56 -9.72 -5.08
N ALA A 48 -2.56 -10.40 -5.65
CA ALA A 48 -3.94 -9.99 -5.47
C ALA A 48 -4.39 -10.32 -4.04
N TRP A 49 -5.04 -9.37 -3.36
CA TRP A 49 -5.72 -9.66 -2.10
C TRP A 49 -7.22 -9.82 -2.33
N ILE A 50 -7.79 -10.83 -1.69
CA ILE A 50 -9.17 -11.24 -1.86
C ILE A 50 -9.99 -10.78 -0.65
N LEU A 51 -11.12 -10.14 -0.92
CA LEU A 51 -12.10 -9.73 0.07
C LEU A 51 -13.48 -10.09 -0.46
N ASN A 52 -14.26 -10.84 0.31
CA ASN A 52 -15.60 -11.31 -0.07
C ASN A 52 -15.61 -11.97 -1.47
N ASN A 53 -14.67 -12.89 -1.72
CA ASN A 53 -14.51 -13.62 -2.98
C ASN A 53 -14.23 -12.73 -4.21
N GLN A 54 -13.81 -11.49 -4.02
CA GLN A 54 -13.43 -10.57 -5.09
C GLN A 54 -12.01 -10.04 -4.90
N VAL A 55 -11.35 -9.73 -6.02
CA VAL A 55 -10.08 -8.99 -5.98
C VAL A 55 -10.36 -7.58 -5.50
N GLY A 56 -9.95 -7.29 -4.26
CA GLY A 56 -10.08 -5.95 -3.72
C GLY A 56 -8.94 -5.02 -4.15
N GLY A 57 -7.83 -5.59 -4.62
CA GLY A 57 -6.69 -4.88 -5.16
C GLY A 57 -5.42 -5.73 -5.14
N TYR A 58 -4.27 -5.08 -5.14
CA TYR A 58 -2.97 -5.74 -5.10
C TYR A 58 -2.15 -5.28 -3.90
N LYS A 59 -1.26 -6.14 -3.40
CA LYS A 59 -0.28 -5.82 -2.37
C LYS A 59 1.11 -6.23 -2.83
N THR A 60 2.10 -5.41 -2.49
CA THR A 60 3.52 -5.68 -2.65
C THR A 60 4.17 -5.49 -1.30
N ILE A 61 4.94 -6.48 -0.85
CA ILE A 61 5.54 -6.48 0.49
C ILE A 61 7.05 -6.40 0.35
N TYR A 62 7.66 -5.51 1.10
CA TYR A 62 9.10 -5.33 1.18
C TYR A 62 9.58 -5.69 2.59
N ASN A 63 10.88 -5.95 2.72
CA ASN A 63 11.52 -6.07 4.03
C ASN A 63 11.46 -4.75 4.81
N GLY A 64 11.66 -4.82 6.13
CA GLY A 64 11.64 -3.63 7.00
C GLY A 64 10.24 -3.06 7.24
N GLY A 65 9.19 -3.86 7.06
CA GLY A 65 7.81 -3.46 7.37
C GLY A 65 7.18 -2.49 6.35
N LEU A 66 7.76 -2.37 5.15
CA LEU A 66 7.24 -1.52 4.09
C LEU A 66 6.25 -2.28 3.19
N LYS A 67 5.05 -1.74 3.03
CA LYS A 67 3.98 -2.31 2.19
C LYS A 67 3.44 -1.28 1.21
N PHE A 68 3.07 -1.75 0.03
CA PHE A 68 2.39 -0.96 -0.99
C PHE A 68 1.11 -1.69 -1.43
N LEU A 69 -0.04 -1.03 -1.29
CA LEU A 69 -1.34 -1.57 -1.64
C LEU A 69 -2.01 -0.71 -2.70
N THR A 70 -2.73 -1.36 -3.62
CA THR A 70 -3.72 -0.70 -4.46
C THR A 70 -5.11 -1.19 -4.08
N VAL A 71 -6.11 -0.34 -4.32
CA VAL A 71 -7.53 -0.64 -4.14
C VAL A 71 -8.21 -0.55 -5.49
N ARG A 72 -8.78 -1.68 -5.92
CA ARG A 72 -9.35 -1.84 -7.25
C ARG A 72 -10.63 -1.03 -7.43
N GLY A 73 -10.67 -0.25 -8.50
CA GLY A 73 -11.84 0.50 -8.97
C GLY A 73 -12.12 1.77 -8.16
N ILE A 74 -11.16 2.27 -7.39
CA ILE A 74 -11.37 3.35 -6.44
C ILE A 74 -10.41 4.50 -6.72
N GLY A 75 -10.91 5.73 -6.64
CA GLY A 75 -10.09 6.93 -6.85
C GLY A 75 -9.44 7.43 -5.56
N HIS A 76 -9.19 8.74 -5.50
CA HIS A 76 -8.49 9.42 -4.40
C HIS A 76 -9.01 9.08 -2.98
N MET A 77 -10.33 9.13 -2.74
CA MET A 77 -10.90 8.97 -1.40
C MET A 77 -11.29 7.52 -1.10
N VAL A 78 -10.30 6.63 -0.94
CA VAL A 78 -10.50 5.20 -0.65
C VAL A 78 -11.43 4.95 0.53
N LEU A 79 -11.21 5.64 1.65
CA LEU A 79 -12.01 5.50 2.87
C LEU A 79 -13.49 5.83 2.64
N LYS A 80 -13.77 6.80 1.76
CA LYS A 80 -15.13 7.27 1.45
C LYS A 80 -15.84 6.31 0.49
N TRP A 81 -15.14 5.84 -0.54
CA TRP A 81 -15.75 5.10 -1.65
C TRP A 81 -15.68 3.58 -1.52
N ALA A 82 -14.84 3.06 -0.62
CA ALA A 82 -14.76 1.62 -0.36
C ALA A 82 -14.47 1.32 1.12
N PRO A 83 -15.41 1.61 2.04
CA PRO A 83 -15.20 1.45 3.48
C PRO A 83 -14.79 0.02 3.88
N VAL A 84 -15.37 -1.02 3.26
CA VAL A 84 -15.03 -2.42 3.57
C VAL A 84 -13.59 -2.75 3.12
N ARG A 85 -13.14 -2.21 1.98
CA ARG A 85 -11.74 -2.37 1.52
C ARG A 85 -10.77 -1.52 2.35
N ALA A 86 -11.21 -0.36 2.81
CA ALA A 86 -10.46 0.49 3.73
C ALA A 86 -10.22 -0.20 5.08
N GLU A 87 -11.21 -0.91 5.61
CA GLU A 87 -11.06 -1.72 6.82
C GLU A 87 -9.96 -2.78 6.64
N TYR A 88 -9.97 -3.49 5.51
CA TYR A 88 -8.89 -4.45 5.20
C TYR A 88 -7.51 -3.77 5.23
N ILE A 89 -7.35 -2.61 4.58
CA ILE A 89 -6.08 -1.86 4.59
C ILE A 89 -5.68 -1.47 6.02
N PHE A 90 -6.63 -1.01 6.83
CA PHE A 90 -6.40 -0.64 8.22
C PHE A 90 -5.94 -1.83 9.06
N GLN A 91 -6.53 -3.00 8.85
CA GLN A 91 -6.07 -4.25 9.47
C GLN A 91 -4.66 -4.63 9.04
N GLN A 92 -4.30 -4.48 7.75
CA GLN A 92 -2.93 -4.72 7.26
C GLN A 92 -1.90 -3.78 7.91
N PHE A 93 -2.31 -2.55 8.23
CA PHE A 93 -1.49 -1.56 8.93
C PHE A 93 -1.31 -1.91 10.41
N ILE A 94 -2.40 -2.17 11.15
CA ILE A 94 -2.33 -2.42 12.61
C ILE A 94 -1.75 -3.78 12.94
N LEU A 95 -2.24 -4.83 12.27
CA LEU A 95 -1.90 -6.22 12.61
C LEU A 95 -0.59 -6.66 11.97
N ASN A 96 -0.06 -5.83 11.06
CA ASN A 96 1.18 -6.04 10.34
C ASN A 96 1.31 -7.39 9.61
N TYR A 97 0.19 -8.03 9.23
CA TYR A 97 0.16 -9.25 8.41
C TYR A 97 0.80 -9.09 7.02
#